data_AF-A0A1J4RG13-F1
#
_entry.id   AF-A0A1J4RG13-F1
#
_cell.length_a   1.000
_cell.length_b   1.000
_cell.length_c   1.000
_cell.angle_alpha   90.00
_cell.angle_beta   90.00
_cell.angle_gamma   90.00
#
_symmetry.space_group_name_H-M   'P 1'
#
loop_
_entity.id
_entity.type
_entity.pdbx_description
1 polymer ?
#
loop_
_entity_poly.entity_id
_entity_poly.type
_entity_poly.pdbx_seq_one_letter_code
_entity_poly.pdbx_strand_id
1 'polypeptide(L)'
;MGVSDLENIKDIFPNGGTSDGVKIKVAGIVRDYAGDILLVVRQHKDGAVSIEPPGGALEQGETLRKGLQRELGEELGYLHLTAIEERALVGVEDILYKDGNPKPRLTHYFKCSTLLGLPYNALPDEHKALIRVPYTPPADEAQLDSSYAALRDKAVELAQRVLDREKIVPNGEIQFRLPQQAYLHFHKSSVREPLI
;
A
#
# COMPACT_ATOMS: atom_id res chain seq x y z
N MET A 1 -3.98 -20.00 -5.72
CA MET A 1 -2.83 -19.92 -6.63
C MET A 1 -1.60 -20.34 -5.85
N GLY A 2 -0.79 -21.23 -6.43
CA GLY A 2 0.37 -21.82 -5.75
C GLY A 2 1.57 -20.87 -5.78
N VAL A 3 2.49 -21.04 -4.84
CA VAL A 3 3.73 -20.25 -4.71
C VAL A 3 4.61 -20.33 -5.97
N SER A 4 4.41 -21.35 -6.82
CA SER A 4 5.10 -21.54 -8.11
C SER A 4 4.71 -20.55 -9.21
N ASP A 5 3.57 -19.86 -9.09
CA ASP A 5 3.05 -19.00 -10.18
C ASP A 5 3.63 -17.57 -10.16
N LEU A 6 4.32 -17.20 -9.07
CA LEU A 6 4.85 -15.84 -8.86
C LEU A 6 6.25 -15.62 -9.45
N GLU A 7 7.04 -16.68 -9.64
CA GLU A 7 8.40 -16.57 -10.19
C GLU A 7 8.41 -16.39 -11.73
N ASN A 8 7.33 -16.77 -12.41
CA ASN A 8 7.20 -16.70 -13.89
C ASN A 8 6.44 -15.47 -14.42
N ILE A 9 6.26 -14.41 -13.60
CA ILE A 9 5.58 -13.17 -14.04
C ILE A 9 6.28 -12.46 -15.21
N LYS A 10 7.55 -12.78 -15.49
CA LYS A 10 8.27 -12.28 -16.67
C LYS A 10 7.56 -12.63 -17.99
N ASP A 11 6.82 -13.72 -18.02
CA ASP A 11 6.04 -14.14 -19.20
C ASP A 11 4.66 -13.47 -19.28
N ILE A 12 4.22 -12.79 -18.21
CA ILE A 12 2.90 -12.16 -18.12
C ILE A 12 2.97 -10.67 -18.51
N PHE A 13 4.07 -9.96 -18.23
CA PHE A 13 4.19 -8.51 -18.51
C PHE A 13 5.51 -8.09 -19.17
N PRO A 14 5.74 -8.42 -20.47
CA PRO A 14 7.00 -8.12 -21.16
C PRO A 14 7.27 -6.62 -21.40
N ASN A 15 6.24 -5.76 -21.33
CA ASN A 15 6.30 -4.34 -21.74
C ASN A 15 6.29 -3.33 -20.59
N GLY A 16 6.85 -3.66 -19.41
CA GLY A 16 7.00 -2.70 -18.32
C GLY A 16 5.69 -2.24 -17.72
N GLY A 17 5.23 -3.02 -16.72
CA GLY A 17 4.10 -2.68 -15.88
C GLY A 17 2.81 -2.32 -16.61
N THR A 18 2.67 -2.71 -17.88
CA THR A 18 1.45 -2.48 -18.65
C THR A 18 1.06 -3.75 -19.40
N SER A 19 -0.21 -4.15 -19.26
CA SER A 19 -0.84 -5.23 -20.01
C SER A 19 -2.12 -4.69 -20.62
N ASP A 20 -2.26 -4.71 -21.94
CA ASP A 20 -3.49 -4.27 -22.62
C ASP A 20 -3.99 -2.87 -22.19
N GLY A 21 -3.07 -1.95 -21.88
CA GLY A 21 -3.39 -0.60 -21.41
C GLY A 21 -3.75 -0.49 -19.91
N VAL A 22 -3.73 -1.60 -19.16
CA VAL A 22 -3.85 -1.63 -17.70
C VAL A 22 -2.49 -1.37 -17.06
N LYS A 23 -2.40 -0.40 -16.15
CA LYS A 23 -1.17 -0.13 -15.40
C LYS A 23 -1.06 -1.05 -14.18
N ILE A 24 0.01 -1.83 -14.11
CA ILE A 24 0.35 -2.71 -13.00
C ILE A 24 1.09 -1.92 -11.92
N LYS A 25 0.63 -2.06 -10.69
CA LYS A 25 1.22 -1.46 -9.49
C LYS A 25 1.48 -2.52 -8.43
N VAL A 26 2.38 -2.20 -7.52
CA VAL A 26 2.67 -2.95 -6.30
C VAL A 26 2.57 -2.03 -5.10
N ALA A 27 2.08 -2.53 -3.98
CA ALA A 27 1.96 -1.77 -2.74
C ALA A 27 2.11 -2.67 -1.50
N GLY A 28 2.68 -2.11 -0.43
CA GLY A 28 2.88 -2.83 0.83
C GLY A 28 1.92 -2.35 1.91
N ILE A 29 1.15 -3.26 2.49
CA ILE A 29 0.55 -3.04 3.81
C ILE A 29 1.66 -3.37 4.83
N VAL A 30 2.43 -2.34 5.18
CA VAL A 30 3.64 -2.48 6.00
C VAL A 30 3.31 -2.28 7.46
N ARG A 31 3.53 -3.32 8.27
CA ARG A 31 3.50 -3.25 9.73
C ARG A 31 4.90 -2.97 10.26
N ASP A 32 5.08 -1.92 11.04
CA ASP A 32 6.36 -1.60 11.66
C ASP A 32 6.62 -2.41 12.93
N TYR A 33 7.77 -2.19 13.57
CA TYR A 33 8.15 -2.91 14.79
C TYR A 33 7.28 -2.56 16.01
N ALA A 34 6.64 -1.39 16.03
CA ALA A 34 5.68 -0.99 17.05
C ALA A 34 4.30 -1.63 16.81
N GLY A 35 4.11 -2.23 15.64
CA GLY A 35 2.88 -2.87 15.22
C GLY A 35 1.95 -1.94 14.47
N ASP A 36 2.37 -0.70 14.16
CA ASP A 36 1.60 0.30 13.44
C ASP A 36 1.62 0.04 11.93
N ILE A 37 0.60 0.52 11.22
CA ILE A 37 0.57 0.49 9.75
C ILE A 37 1.18 1.78 9.19
N LEU A 38 2.12 1.63 8.26
CA LEU A 38 2.76 2.74 7.56
C LEU A 38 1.95 3.13 6.33
N LEU A 39 1.61 4.41 6.21
CA LEU A 39 0.95 4.98 5.03
C LEU A 39 1.62 6.29 4.62
N VAL A 40 1.60 6.60 3.32
CA VAL A 40 2.09 7.88 2.79
C VAL A 40 0.93 8.84 2.54
N VAL A 41 1.15 10.12 2.84
CA VAL A 41 0.23 11.22 2.52
C VAL A 41 0.75 11.93 1.29
N ARG A 42 -0.02 11.94 0.21
CA ARG A 42 0.36 12.54 -1.08
C ARG A 42 -0.57 13.69 -1.44
N GLN A 43 0.00 14.79 -1.93
CA GLN A 43 -0.76 15.85 -2.59
C GLN A 43 -0.56 15.73 -4.10
N HIS A 44 -1.66 15.66 -4.85
CA HIS A 44 -1.65 15.57 -6.31
C HIS A 44 -1.56 16.96 -6.95
N LYS A 45 -1.26 17.01 -8.25
CA LYS A 45 -1.09 18.27 -8.99
C LYS A 45 -2.35 19.14 -9.01
N ASP A 46 -3.52 18.53 -8.91
CA ASP A 46 -4.83 19.19 -8.84
C ASP A 46 -5.19 19.64 -7.40
N GLY A 47 -4.29 19.45 -6.44
CA GLY A 47 -4.50 19.78 -5.03
C GLY A 47 -5.26 18.72 -4.24
N ALA A 48 -5.75 17.64 -4.87
CA ALA A 48 -6.37 16.54 -4.14
C ALA A 48 -5.34 15.86 -3.23
N VAL A 49 -5.79 15.31 -2.11
CA VAL A 49 -4.92 14.62 -1.16
C VAL A 49 -5.35 13.17 -1.04
N SER A 50 -4.38 12.27 -0.98
CA SER A 50 -4.62 10.86 -0.70
C SER A 50 -3.73 10.32 0.41
N ILE A 51 -4.23 9.27 1.05
CA ILE A 51 -3.50 8.42 1.97
C ILE A 51 -3.41 7.04 1.32
N GLU A 52 -2.20 6.56 1.08
CA GLU A 52 -1.97 5.34 0.30
C GLU A 52 -0.97 4.42 1.03
N PRO A 53 -1.08 3.09 0.89
CA PRO A 53 0.03 2.21 1.23
C PRO A 53 1.25 2.55 0.35
N PRO A 54 2.47 2.50 0.88
CA PRO A 54 3.66 2.79 0.11
C PRO A 54 3.81 1.81 -1.06
N GLY A 55 4.20 2.34 -2.22
CA GLY A 55 4.27 1.56 -3.46
C GLY A 55 4.00 2.35 -4.74
N GLY A 56 4.43 1.78 -5.86
CA GLY A 56 4.37 2.46 -7.15
C GLY A 56 4.13 1.54 -8.33
N ALA A 57 4.63 1.97 -9.48
CA ALA A 57 4.42 1.29 -10.74
C ALA A 57 5.48 0.19 -10.91
N LEU A 58 5.08 -0.95 -11.48
CA LEU A 58 6.06 -1.96 -11.85
C LEU A 58 6.88 -1.46 -13.05
N GLU A 59 8.20 -1.56 -12.98
CA GLU A 59 9.08 -1.20 -14.10
C GLU A 59 9.34 -2.39 -15.03
N GLN A 60 9.94 -2.12 -16.19
CA GLN A 60 10.24 -3.15 -17.19
C GLN A 60 11.25 -4.17 -16.67
N GLY A 61 10.87 -5.45 -16.74
CA GLY A 61 11.69 -6.57 -16.31
C GLY A 61 11.66 -6.86 -14.81
N GLU A 62 10.90 -6.09 -14.03
CA GLU A 62 10.72 -6.34 -12.60
C GLU A 62 9.73 -7.48 -12.35
N THR A 63 10.01 -8.28 -11.32
CA THR A 63 8.97 -9.12 -10.69
C THR A 63 8.20 -8.27 -9.69
N LEU A 64 6.98 -8.67 -9.32
CA LEU A 64 6.19 -7.94 -8.31
C LEU A 64 6.95 -7.74 -7.00
N ARG A 65 7.67 -8.78 -6.54
CA ARG A 65 8.50 -8.70 -5.33
C ARG A 65 9.63 -7.68 -5.48
N LYS A 66 10.34 -7.67 -6.63
CA LYS A 66 11.43 -6.73 -6.88
C LYS A 66 10.93 -5.29 -6.95
N GLY A 67 9.85 -5.06 -7.70
CA GLY A 67 9.22 -3.74 -7.77
C GLY A 67 8.77 -3.27 -6.38
N LEU A 68 8.14 -4.14 -5.59
CA LEU A 68 7.75 -3.79 -4.22
C LEU A 68 8.95 -3.43 -3.36
N GLN A 69 10.03 -4.22 -3.40
CA GLN A 69 11.24 -3.94 -2.64
C GLN A 69 11.89 -2.62 -3.04
N ARG A 70 11.93 -2.30 -4.34
CA ARG A 70 12.41 -1.00 -4.84
C ARG A 70 11.56 0.14 -4.30
N GLU A 71 10.25 0.09 -4.54
CA GLU A 71 9.31 1.16 -4.13
C GLU A 71 9.33 1.38 -2.62
N LEU A 72 9.28 0.31 -1.82
CA LEU A 72 9.39 0.45 -0.35
C LEU A 72 10.76 0.99 0.07
N GLY A 73 11.84 0.65 -0.64
CA GLY A 73 13.15 1.21 -0.40
C GLY A 73 13.23 2.71 -0.71
N GLU A 74 12.65 3.14 -1.82
CA GLU A 74 12.60 4.54 -2.28
C GLU A 74 11.75 5.41 -1.37
N GLU A 75 10.54 4.95 -1.01
CA GLU A 75 9.59 5.78 -0.26
C GLU A 75 9.88 5.81 1.24
N LEU A 76 10.44 4.72 1.81
CA LEU A 76 10.63 4.54 3.26
C LEU A 76 12.09 4.59 3.71
N GLY A 77 13.03 4.87 2.78
CA GLY A 77 14.43 5.17 3.10
C GLY A 77 15.31 3.97 3.41
N TYR A 78 15.32 2.97 2.51
CA TYR A 78 16.05 1.71 2.63
C TYR A 78 15.68 0.91 3.87
N LEU A 79 14.41 0.51 3.88
CA LEU A 79 13.85 -0.26 4.96
C LEU A 79 14.34 -1.72 4.92
N HIS A 80 14.83 -2.24 6.04
CA HIS A 80 15.14 -3.66 6.16
C HIS A 80 13.84 -4.44 6.36
N LEU A 81 13.19 -4.81 5.25
CA LEU A 81 12.02 -5.68 5.26
C LEU A 81 12.43 -7.04 5.83
N THR A 82 11.84 -7.41 6.95
CA THR A 82 12.10 -8.73 7.56
C THR A 82 11.17 -9.80 7.04
N ALA A 83 10.01 -9.41 6.51
CA ALA A 83 9.11 -10.33 5.84
C ALA A 83 8.31 -9.62 4.74
N ILE A 84 8.18 -10.32 3.61
CA ILE A 84 7.15 -10.09 2.60
C ILE A 84 6.38 -11.40 2.52
N GLU A 85 5.12 -11.40 2.95
CA GLU A 85 4.28 -12.60 2.96
C GLU A 85 3.54 -12.73 1.61
N GLU A 86 4.14 -13.47 0.68
CA GLU A 86 3.54 -13.68 -0.65
C GLU A 86 2.19 -14.42 -0.61
N ARG A 87 1.94 -15.24 0.42
CA ARG A 87 0.64 -15.91 0.62
C ARG A 87 -0.50 -14.93 0.91
N ALA A 88 -0.18 -13.70 1.28
CA ALA A 88 -1.13 -12.62 1.52
C ALA A 88 -1.24 -11.67 0.32
N LEU A 89 -0.70 -12.05 -0.84
CA LEU A 89 -0.78 -11.25 -2.05
C LEU A 89 -2.22 -11.22 -2.57
N VAL A 90 -2.72 -10.01 -2.79
CA VAL A 90 -4.04 -9.78 -3.40
C VAL A 90 -3.94 -8.76 -4.52
N GLY A 91 -4.45 -9.12 -5.70
CA GLY A 91 -4.63 -8.21 -6.82
C GLY A 91 -5.98 -7.48 -6.68
N VAL A 92 -5.95 -6.16 -6.81
CA VAL A 92 -7.15 -5.32 -6.83
C VAL A 92 -7.16 -4.51 -8.11
N GLU A 93 -8.18 -4.74 -8.93
CA GLU A 93 -8.46 -3.93 -10.10
C GLU A 93 -9.24 -2.69 -9.70
N ASP A 94 -8.85 -1.54 -10.23
CA ASP A 94 -9.55 -0.27 -10.04
C ASP A 94 -9.39 0.62 -11.27
N ILE A 95 -10.28 1.59 -11.45
CA ILE A 95 -10.26 2.56 -12.54
C ILE A 95 -10.15 3.95 -11.92
N LEU A 96 -8.97 4.56 -12.03
CA LEU A 96 -8.82 5.97 -11.68
C LEU A 96 -9.18 6.84 -12.88
N TYR A 97 -10.05 7.81 -12.65
CA TYR A 97 -10.37 8.83 -13.64
C TYR A 97 -9.40 9.99 -13.48
N LYS A 98 -8.69 10.32 -14.56
CA LYS A 98 -7.82 11.50 -14.63
C LYS A 98 -8.20 12.33 -15.84
N ASP A 99 -8.56 13.60 -15.61
CA ASP A 99 -9.01 14.52 -16.66
C ASP A 99 -10.17 13.92 -17.47
N GLY A 100 -11.11 13.25 -16.81
CA GLY A 100 -12.26 12.56 -17.44
C GLY A 100 -11.92 11.23 -18.15
N ASN A 101 -10.64 10.83 -18.21
CA ASN A 101 -10.23 9.62 -18.89
C ASN A 101 -10.04 8.46 -17.89
N PRO A 102 -10.65 7.28 -18.14
CA PRO A 102 -10.41 6.11 -17.31
C PRO A 102 -8.96 5.63 -17.48
N LYS A 103 -8.31 5.33 -16.37
CA LYS A 103 -6.98 4.72 -16.30
C LYS A 103 -7.10 3.43 -15.49
N PRO A 104 -7.37 2.28 -16.15
CA PRO A 104 -7.40 0.98 -15.50
C PRO A 104 -6.07 0.67 -14.83
N ARG A 105 -6.15 0.12 -13.62
CA ARG A 105 -4.99 -0.28 -12.82
C ARG A 105 -5.26 -1.63 -12.17
N LEU A 106 -4.21 -2.43 -12.08
CA LEU A 106 -4.18 -3.60 -11.22
C LEU A 106 -3.10 -3.37 -10.17
N THR A 107 -3.49 -3.25 -8.90
CA THR A 107 -2.54 -3.09 -7.79
C THR A 107 -2.44 -4.38 -7.01
N HIS A 108 -1.22 -4.90 -6.91
CA HIS A 108 -0.88 -6.05 -6.10
C HIS A 108 -0.45 -5.60 -4.71
N TYR A 109 -1.26 -5.93 -3.69
CA TYR A 109 -0.98 -5.60 -2.30
C TYR A 109 -0.30 -6.77 -1.60
N PHE A 110 0.76 -6.48 -0.87
CA PHE A 110 1.52 -7.44 -0.09
C PHE A 110 1.45 -7.13 1.40
N LYS A 111 1.32 -8.16 2.22
CA LYS A 111 1.58 -8.04 3.66
C LYS A 111 3.09 -7.98 3.89
N CYS A 112 3.52 -6.90 4.52
CA CYS A 112 4.92 -6.62 4.79
C CYS A 112 5.14 -6.37 6.29
N SER A 113 6.31 -6.72 6.80
CA SER A 113 6.68 -6.42 8.18
C SER A 113 8.14 -6.05 8.31
N THR A 114 8.41 -5.20 9.30
CA THR A 114 9.75 -4.69 9.60
C THR A 114 10.09 -5.01 11.05
N LEU A 115 11.24 -5.62 11.31
CA LEU A 115 11.71 -5.90 12.69
C LEU A 115 12.54 -4.75 13.26
N LEU A 116 13.28 -4.05 12.40
CA LEU A 116 14.23 -3.01 12.77
C LEU A 116 14.22 -1.90 11.71
N GLY A 117 14.52 -0.68 12.15
CA GLY A 117 14.60 0.50 11.30
C GLY A 117 13.60 1.58 11.70
N LEU A 118 13.97 2.83 11.44
CA LEU A 118 13.09 3.98 11.59
C LEU A 118 12.63 4.39 10.19
N PRO A 119 11.47 3.92 9.72
CA PRO A 119 10.95 4.38 8.44
C PRO A 119 10.77 5.89 8.49
N TYR A 120 11.21 6.57 7.44
CA TYR A 120 11.06 8.00 7.26
C TYR A 120 10.58 8.27 5.84
N ASN A 121 10.03 9.46 5.62
CA ASN A 121 9.63 9.90 4.30
C ASN A 121 10.88 10.23 3.47
N ALA A 122 11.31 9.30 2.61
CA ALA A 122 12.50 9.47 1.78
C ALA A 122 12.23 10.24 0.47
N LEU A 123 10.95 10.50 0.13
CA LEU A 123 10.54 11.30 -1.02
C LEU A 123 9.70 12.52 -0.58
N PRO A 124 10.28 13.49 0.14
CA PRO A 124 9.54 14.65 0.67
C PRO A 124 8.92 15.56 -0.41
N ASP A 125 9.45 15.53 -1.62
CA ASP A 125 8.90 16.28 -2.76
C ASP A 125 7.64 15.62 -3.32
N GLU A 126 7.49 14.30 -3.14
CA GLU A 126 6.33 13.54 -3.59
C GLU A 126 5.29 13.31 -2.49
N HIS A 127 5.76 13.07 -1.27
CA HIS A 127 4.93 12.75 -0.12
C HIS A 127 5.03 13.86 0.91
N LYS A 128 3.89 14.35 1.39
CA LYS A 128 3.82 15.35 2.46
C LYS A 128 4.20 14.77 3.81
N ALA A 129 3.92 13.49 4.02
CA ALA A 129 4.33 12.77 5.21
C ALA A 129 4.33 11.27 5.00
N LEU A 130 5.12 10.59 5.83
CA LEU A 130 4.89 9.22 6.24
C LEU A 130 4.13 9.27 7.58
N ILE A 131 2.95 8.66 7.64
CA ILE A 131 2.17 8.53 8.87
C ILE A 131 2.23 7.10 9.40
N ARG A 132 2.34 6.98 10.72
CA ARG A 132 2.24 5.70 11.45
C ARG A 132 0.87 5.65 12.08
N VAL A 133 0.03 4.75 11.60
CA VAL A 133 -1.35 4.62 12.07
C VAL A 133 -1.40 3.54 13.14
N PRO A 134 -1.74 3.89 14.40
CA PRO A 134 -1.92 2.91 15.46
C PRO A 134 -2.85 1.80 15.02
N TYR A 135 -2.38 0.57 15.19
CA TYR A 135 -3.04 -0.57 14.62
C TYR A 135 -3.26 -1.68 15.64
N THR A 136 -4.52 -2.04 15.84
CA THR A 136 -4.92 -3.17 16.67
C THR A 136 -5.52 -4.25 15.77
N PRO A 137 -4.90 -5.45 15.71
CA PRO A 137 -5.45 -6.56 14.97
C PRO A 137 -6.88 -6.88 15.40
N PRO A 138 -7.80 -7.12 14.45
CA PRO A 138 -9.14 -7.61 14.79
C PRO A 138 -9.02 -8.98 15.48
N ALA A 139 -9.82 -9.20 16.52
CA ALA A 139 -9.79 -10.46 17.28
C ALA A 139 -10.36 -11.63 16.47
N ASP A 140 -11.30 -11.35 15.58
CA ASP A 140 -11.98 -12.32 14.73
C ASP A 140 -12.48 -11.67 13.42
N GLU A 141 -13.04 -12.49 12.54
CA GLU A 141 -13.56 -12.02 11.25
C GLU A 141 -14.73 -11.04 11.37
N ALA A 142 -15.53 -11.11 12.44
CA ALA A 142 -16.69 -10.23 12.62
C ALA A 142 -16.26 -8.79 12.93
N GLN A 143 -15.03 -8.58 13.39
CA GLN A 143 -14.46 -7.26 13.67
C GLN A 143 -13.69 -6.65 12.50
N LEU A 144 -13.57 -7.34 11.37
CA LEU A 144 -12.72 -6.87 10.26
C LEU A 144 -13.17 -5.53 9.68
N ASP A 145 -14.47 -5.34 9.48
CA ASP A 145 -15.02 -4.13 8.86
C ASP A 145 -14.91 -2.92 9.80
N SER A 146 -15.19 -3.11 11.09
CA SER A 146 -15.04 -2.05 12.09
C SER A 146 -13.56 -1.71 12.33
N SER A 147 -12.68 -2.71 12.30
CA SER A 147 -11.23 -2.52 12.38
C SER A 147 -10.68 -1.73 11.18
N TYR A 148 -11.15 -2.05 9.96
CA TYR A 148 -10.81 -1.29 8.75
C TYR A 148 -11.30 0.16 8.83
N ALA A 149 -12.54 0.39 9.27
CA ALA A 149 -13.08 1.73 9.44
C ALA A 149 -12.27 2.54 10.47
N ALA A 150 -11.90 1.94 11.60
CA ALA A 150 -11.07 2.58 12.62
C ALA A 150 -9.68 2.95 12.09
N LEU A 151 -9.04 2.06 11.31
CA LEU A 151 -7.76 2.35 10.65
C LEU A 151 -7.88 3.55 9.70
N ARG A 152 -8.92 3.55 8.84
CA ARG A 152 -9.18 4.65 7.89
C ARG A 152 -9.38 5.97 8.63
N ASP A 153 -10.27 6.00 9.60
CA ASP A 153 -10.64 7.23 10.31
C ASP A 153 -9.42 7.78 11.07
N LYS A 154 -8.61 6.91 11.67
CA LYS A 154 -7.37 7.33 12.32
C LYS A 154 -6.33 7.85 11.33
N ALA A 155 -6.20 7.23 10.17
CA ALA A 155 -5.30 7.68 9.11
C ALA A 155 -5.70 9.07 8.60
N VAL A 156 -7.00 9.32 8.39
CA VAL A 156 -7.54 10.62 7.98
C VAL A 156 -7.27 11.69 9.04
N GLU A 157 -7.49 11.39 10.32
CA GLU A 157 -7.16 12.30 11.42
C GLU A 157 -5.67 12.68 11.42
N LEU A 158 -4.77 11.71 11.26
CA LEU A 158 -3.32 11.94 11.22
C LEU A 158 -2.91 12.75 9.99
N ALA A 159 -3.48 12.44 8.82
CA ALA A 159 -3.24 13.20 7.61
C ALA A 159 -3.71 14.65 7.75
N GLN A 160 -4.88 14.90 8.34
CA GLN A 160 -5.37 16.26 8.58
C GLN A 160 -4.39 17.07 9.43
N ARG A 161 -3.82 16.49 10.49
CA ARG A 161 -2.80 17.16 11.32
C ARG A 161 -1.54 17.54 10.52
N VAL A 162 -1.14 16.69 9.56
CA VAL A 162 -0.04 17.02 8.64
C VAL A 162 -0.42 18.23 7.80
N LEU A 163 -1.59 18.20 7.17
CA LEU A 163 -2.05 19.27 6.29
C LEU A 163 -2.20 20.60 7.04
N ASP A 164 -2.75 20.59 8.25
CA ASP A 164 -2.90 21.79 9.09
C ASP A 164 -1.53 22.42 9.42
N ARG A 165 -0.54 21.59 9.77
CA ARG A 165 0.83 22.03 10.04
C ARG A 165 1.48 22.64 8.80
N GLU A 166 1.29 22.01 7.64
CA GLU A 166 1.83 22.49 6.35
C GLU A 166 0.97 23.60 5.73
N LYS A 167 -0.14 23.99 6.36
CA LYS A 167 -1.14 24.96 5.86
C LYS A 167 -1.68 24.61 4.46
N ILE A 168 -1.85 23.32 4.21
CA ILE A 168 -2.42 22.78 2.96
C ILE A 168 -3.92 22.64 3.12
N VAL A 169 -4.68 23.20 2.18
CA VAL A 169 -6.12 22.96 2.05
C VAL A 169 -6.34 21.97 0.89
N PRO A 170 -6.85 20.75 1.15
CA PRO A 170 -7.15 19.79 0.10
C PRO A 170 -8.18 20.32 -0.90
N ASN A 171 -7.99 19.98 -2.17
CA ASN A 171 -9.06 20.07 -3.15
C ASN A 171 -9.98 18.84 -3.01
N GLY A 172 -11.08 19.01 -2.26
CA GLY A 172 -12.03 17.94 -1.97
C GLY A 172 -11.68 17.13 -0.71
N GLU A 173 -12.32 15.97 -0.55
CA GLU A 173 -12.07 15.09 0.60
C GLU A 173 -10.72 14.37 0.49
N ILE A 174 -10.12 14.07 1.65
CA ILE A 174 -8.91 13.24 1.72
C ILE A 174 -9.27 11.81 1.31
N GLN A 175 -8.63 11.32 0.25
CA GLN A 175 -8.92 10.01 -0.31
C GLN A 175 -8.10 8.92 0.38
N PHE A 176 -8.75 8.03 1.13
CA PHE A 176 -8.10 6.84 1.66
C PHE A 176 -8.07 5.72 0.61
N ARG A 177 -6.88 5.35 0.13
CA ARG A 177 -6.69 4.45 -1.02
C ARG A 177 -6.09 3.10 -0.68
N LEU A 178 -6.22 2.63 0.56
CA LEU A 178 -6.07 1.21 0.88
C LEU A 178 -7.44 0.54 0.66
N PRO A 179 -7.63 -0.32 -0.35
CA PRO A 179 -8.93 -0.97 -0.57
C PRO A 179 -9.29 -1.91 0.59
N GLN A 180 -10.56 -1.89 1.02
CA GLN A 180 -11.06 -2.77 2.07
C GLN A 180 -10.77 -4.24 1.76
N GLN A 181 -10.98 -4.68 0.51
CA GLN A 181 -10.69 -6.06 0.11
C GLN A 181 -9.22 -6.47 0.31
N ALA A 182 -8.27 -5.54 0.12
CA ALA A 182 -6.86 -5.81 0.34
C ALA A 182 -6.57 -5.99 1.83
N TYR A 183 -7.18 -5.13 2.67
CA TYR A 183 -7.11 -5.24 4.12
C TYR A 183 -7.72 -6.53 4.65
N LEU A 184 -8.89 -6.94 4.14
CA LEU A 184 -9.53 -8.20 4.55
C LEU A 184 -8.66 -9.41 4.20
N HIS A 185 -8.00 -9.40 3.04
CA HIS A 185 -7.12 -10.49 2.61
C HIS A 185 -5.86 -10.59 3.48
N PHE A 186 -5.27 -9.45 3.82
CA PHE A 186 -4.15 -9.35 4.78
C PHE A 186 -4.45 -10.08 6.10
N HIS A 187 -5.71 -10.05 6.54
CA HIS A 187 -6.14 -10.76 7.74
C HIS A 187 -6.42 -12.24 7.53
N LYS A 188 -7.12 -12.60 6.46
CA LYS A 188 -7.51 -14.00 6.20
C LYS A 188 -6.30 -14.90 5.96
N SER A 189 -5.22 -14.39 5.37
CA SER A 189 -3.97 -15.14 5.20
C SER A 189 -3.23 -15.44 6.51
N SER A 190 -3.57 -14.73 7.60
CA SER A 190 -2.91 -14.84 8.90
C SER A 190 -3.59 -15.85 9.84
N VAL A 191 -4.80 -16.34 9.51
CA VAL A 191 -5.64 -17.18 10.39
C VAL A 191 -5.42 -18.70 10.16
N ARG A 192 -4.48 -19.10 9.30
CA ARG A 192 -4.18 -20.53 9.05
C ARG A 192 -2.70 -20.88 9.26
N GLU A 193 -2.35 -21.23 10.50
CA GLU A 193 -1.78 -22.52 10.93
C GLU A 193 -1.24 -22.40 12.38
N PRO A 194 -1.61 -23.30 13.31
CA PRO A 194 -0.74 -23.59 14.45
C PRO A 194 0.52 -24.27 13.92
N LEU A 195 1.70 -23.78 14.33
CA LEU A 195 2.94 -24.55 14.19
C LEU A 195 2.74 -25.90 14.90
N ILE A 196 2.86 -26.98 14.12
CA ILE A 196 2.92 -28.37 14.60
C ILE A 196 4.10 -28.54 15.54
#